data_AF-X6L724-F1
#
_entry.id   AF-X6L724-F1
#
_cell.length_a   1.000
_cell.length_b   1.000
_cell.length_c   1.000
_cell.angle_alpha   90.00
_cell.angle_beta   90.00
_cell.angle_gamma   90.00
#
_symmetry.space_group_name_H-M   'P 1'
#
loop_
_entity.id
_entity.type
_entity.pdbx_description
1 polymer ?
#
loop_
_entity_poly.entity_id
_entity_poly.type
_entity_poly.pdbx_seq_one_letter_code
_entity_poly.pdbx_strand_id
1 'polypeptide(L)'
;EGMKKTRTRTHNDRHSDDIVIHLRCGDILYGHESYHLMTLKYFIYVLDRIFEQTNSSVKQQNTYIISQTSGKGSHRKEDAESIGNCRQLVFAFQNKLSEHYANRSVQIRFELVNNDIINDFALMMYAPNLVCGTSTFCLHAALANPYGRVFLPDLGPWDFLTKHLNEIVKSAVLPPTHSIVRVEANNWFLRTNDISQRQWHKRGNFSQLIVYLLSH
;
A
#
# COMPACT_ATOMS: atom_id res chain seq x y z
N GLU A 1 18.20 -41.73 28.00
CA GLU A 1 17.45 -41.08 26.91
C GLU A 1 16.94 -39.74 27.38
N GLY A 2 17.62 -38.65 27.01
CA GLY A 2 17.29 -37.29 27.43
C GLY A 2 16.59 -36.55 26.31
N MET A 3 15.26 -36.44 26.39
CA MET A 3 14.45 -35.71 25.43
C MET A 3 14.74 -34.21 25.57
N LYS A 4 15.53 -33.66 24.64
CA LYS A 4 15.74 -32.21 24.51
C LYS A 4 14.39 -31.57 24.24
N LYS A 5 13.85 -30.84 25.23
CA LYS A 5 12.73 -29.92 25.02
C LYS A 5 13.17 -28.83 24.05
N THR A 6 12.80 -28.98 22.79
CA THR A 6 12.91 -27.94 21.77
C THR A 6 12.01 -26.80 22.23
N ARG A 7 12.60 -25.74 22.80
CA ARG A 7 11.92 -24.46 23.01
C ARG A 7 11.55 -23.93 21.62
N THR A 8 10.31 -24.14 21.21
CA THR A 8 9.66 -23.35 20.19
C THR A 8 9.74 -21.90 20.67
N ARG A 9 10.59 -21.11 20.02
CA ARG A 9 10.57 -19.66 20.12
C ARG A 9 9.17 -19.25 19.66
N THR A 10 8.31 -18.86 20.60
CA THR A 10 7.08 -18.14 20.29
C THR A 10 7.51 -16.92 19.49
N HIS A 11 7.01 -16.80 18.27
CA HIS A 11 7.16 -15.60 17.45
C HIS A 11 6.71 -14.43 18.33
N ASN A 12 7.66 -13.54 18.66
CA ASN A 12 7.45 -12.41 19.55
C ASN A 12 6.21 -11.60 19.13
N ASP A 13 5.34 -11.31 20.10
CA ASP A 13 4.17 -10.41 20.02
C ASP A 13 4.50 -8.96 19.58
N ARG A 14 5.75 -8.66 19.22
CA ARG A 14 6.23 -7.32 18.81
C ARG A 14 5.87 -6.93 17.38
N HIS A 15 5.43 -7.87 16.55
CA HIS A 15 5.01 -7.59 15.17
C HIS A 15 3.50 -7.41 15.03
N SER A 16 2.73 -7.44 16.12
CA SER A 16 1.26 -7.43 16.08
C SER A 16 0.65 -6.15 15.50
N ASP A 17 1.42 -5.05 15.42
CA ASP A 17 0.91 -3.78 14.94
C ASP A 17 1.56 -3.29 13.64
N ASP A 18 2.56 -3.98 13.09
CA ASP A 18 3.26 -3.53 11.87
C ASP A 18 2.30 -3.22 10.72
N ILE A 19 2.63 -2.17 9.97
CA ILE A 19 1.82 -1.69 8.83
C ILE A 19 2.60 -1.91 7.55
N VAL A 20 1.95 -2.48 6.54
CA VAL A 20 2.51 -2.61 5.20
C VAL A 20 1.65 -1.80 4.24
N ILE A 21 2.28 -0.90 3.49
CA ILE A 21 1.66 -0.08 2.45
C ILE A 21 2.18 -0.58 1.11
N HIS A 22 1.28 -0.93 0.20
CA HIS A 22 1.64 -1.21 -1.18
C HIS A 22 1.27 -0.03 -2.09
N LEU A 23 2.29 0.67 -2.59
CA LEU A 23 2.16 1.77 -3.54
C LEU A 23 2.50 1.26 -4.94
N ARG A 24 1.48 1.05 -5.78
CA ARG A 24 1.70 0.68 -7.19
C ARG A 24 2.38 1.83 -7.91
N CYS A 25 3.45 1.52 -8.63
CA CYS A 25 4.09 2.41 -9.58
C CYS A 25 4.60 1.59 -10.77
N GLY A 26 5.03 2.26 -11.83
CA GLY A 26 5.64 1.64 -13.01
C GLY A 26 4.75 1.85 -14.21
N ASP A 27 4.17 0.75 -14.67
CA ASP A 27 3.24 0.68 -15.81
C ASP A 27 2.11 1.73 -15.74
N ILE A 28 1.57 1.99 -14.55
CA ILE A 28 0.47 2.93 -14.37
C ILE A 28 0.83 4.39 -14.70
N LEU A 29 2.12 4.75 -14.77
CA LEU A 29 2.54 6.11 -15.16
C LEU A 29 2.23 6.40 -16.64
N TYR A 30 2.10 5.38 -17.48
CA TYR A 30 1.86 5.53 -18.92
C TYR A 30 0.38 5.40 -19.32
N GLY A 31 -0.51 5.20 -18.36
CA GLY A 31 -1.94 5.00 -18.59
C GLY A 31 -2.37 3.54 -18.43
N HIS A 32 -3.46 3.32 -17.71
CA HIS A 32 -4.07 2.01 -17.53
C HIS A 32 -5.55 2.16 -17.16
N GLU A 33 -6.44 1.43 -17.82
CA GLU A 33 -7.89 1.61 -17.64
C GLU A 33 -8.37 1.31 -16.22
N SER A 34 -7.85 0.25 -15.60
CA SER A 34 -8.30 -0.24 -14.28
C SER A 34 -7.39 0.10 -13.10
N TYR A 35 -6.30 0.87 -13.30
CA TYR A 35 -5.38 1.22 -12.21
C TYR A 35 -5.26 2.74 -12.10
N HIS A 36 -5.13 3.22 -10.87
CA HIS A 36 -5.16 4.62 -10.48
C HIS A 36 -4.12 4.90 -9.39
N LEU A 37 -3.52 6.09 -9.39
CA LEU A 37 -2.63 6.50 -8.30
C LEU A 37 -3.46 7.00 -7.13
N MET A 38 -3.19 6.47 -5.94
CA MET A 38 -3.80 6.99 -4.71
C MET A 38 -3.10 8.27 -4.28
N THR A 39 -3.89 9.23 -3.81
CA THR A 39 -3.39 10.48 -3.23
C THR A 39 -2.88 10.28 -1.80
N LEU A 40 -2.15 11.25 -1.27
CA LEU A 40 -1.70 11.25 0.12
C LEU A 40 -2.85 11.20 1.11
N LYS A 41 -3.98 11.87 0.83
CA LYS A 41 -5.16 11.87 1.71
C LYS A 41 -5.70 10.47 1.97
N TYR A 42 -5.68 9.59 0.97
CA TYR A 42 -6.06 8.20 1.15
C TYR A 42 -5.20 7.50 2.21
N PHE A 43 -3.87 7.62 2.10
CA PHE A 43 -2.97 6.96 3.05
C PHE A 43 -3.06 7.56 4.44
N ILE A 44 -3.17 8.88 4.58
CA ILE A 44 -3.37 9.55 5.87
C ILE A 44 -4.65 9.04 6.53
N TYR A 45 -5.77 9.04 5.80
CA TYR A 45 -7.06 8.60 6.32
C TYR A 45 -7.01 7.16 6.84
N VAL A 46 -6.40 6.25 6.08
CA VAL A 46 -6.28 4.84 6.50
C VAL A 46 -5.36 4.69 7.70
N LEU A 47 -4.20 5.35 7.68
CA LEU A 47 -3.23 5.31 8.76
C LEU A 47 -3.82 5.87 10.06
N ASP A 48 -4.55 6.98 10.00
CA ASP A 48 -5.23 7.54 11.17
C ASP A 48 -6.18 6.53 11.82
N ARG A 49 -6.99 5.83 11.02
CA ARG A 49 -7.87 4.77 11.53
C ARG A 49 -7.12 3.60 12.17
N ILE A 50 -5.99 3.20 11.59
CA ILE A 50 -5.15 2.16 12.19
C ILE A 50 -4.63 2.64 13.55
N PHE A 51 -4.07 3.85 13.59
CA PHE A 51 -3.48 4.42 14.79
C PHE A 51 -4.49 4.73 15.90
N GLU A 52 -5.73 5.08 15.57
CA GLU A 52 -6.84 5.22 16.53
C GLU A 52 -7.19 3.89 17.22
N GLN A 53 -6.93 2.77 16.56
CA GLN A 53 -7.22 1.42 17.06
C GLN A 53 -6.00 0.78 17.75
N THR A 54 -4.79 1.27 17.48
CA THR A 54 -3.57 0.77 18.12
C THR A 54 -3.49 1.25 19.57
N ASN A 55 -3.20 0.32 20.48
CA ASN A 55 -3.17 0.60 21.91
C ASN A 55 -2.01 1.56 22.26
N SER A 56 -2.27 2.55 23.11
CA SER A 56 -1.32 3.62 23.46
C SER A 56 -0.04 3.18 24.20
N SER A 57 0.17 1.88 24.41
CA SER A 57 1.37 1.30 25.02
C SER A 57 2.53 1.10 24.04
N VAL A 58 2.29 1.17 22.72
CA VAL A 58 3.33 1.03 21.69
C VAL A 58 4.17 2.31 21.59
N LYS A 59 5.47 2.21 21.87
CA LYS A 59 6.39 3.36 21.77
C LYS A 59 6.85 3.66 20.34
N GLN A 60 6.91 2.63 19.50
CA GLN A 60 7.36 2.74 18.13
C GLN A 60 6.55 1.82 17.23
N GLN A 61 6.14 2.35 16.08
CA GLN A 61 5.35 1.66 15.07
C GLN A 61 6.12 1.65 13.74
N ASN A 62 6.36 0.47 13.16
CA ASN A 62 7.00 0.38 11.85
C ASN A 62 5.93 0.37 10.75
N THR A 63 6.21 1.09 9.68
CA THR A 63 5.41 1.13 8.45
C THR A 63 6.32 0.85 7.26
N TYR A 64 6.10 -0.29 6.61
CA TYR A 64 6.86 -0.74 5.46
C TYR A 64 6.14 -0.33 4.18
N ILE A 65 6.83 0.40 3.30
CA ILE A 65 6.30 0.80 1.99
C ILE A 65 6.92 -0.11 0.94
N ILE A 66 6.08 -0.85 0.22
CA ILE A 66 6.45 -1.72 -0.89
C ILE A 66 6.02 -1.04 -2.19
N SER A 67 6.93 -0.96 -3.15
CA SER A 67 6.70 -0.40 -4.48
C SER A 67 7.72 -0.95 -5.47
N GLN A 68 7.40 -0.87 -6.77
CA GLN A 68 8.33 -1.19 -7.84
C GLN A 68 9.45 -0.13 -7.93
N THR A 69 10.52 -0.35 -7.16
CA THR A 69 11.70 0.54 -7.13
C THR A 69 12.96 -0.11 -7.73
N SER A 70 12.80 -1.27 -8.35
CA SER A 70 13.83 -2.03 -9.05
C SER A 70 13.34 -2.46 -10.42
N GLY A 71 14.22 -2.44 -11.41
CA GLY A 71 13.93 -2.98 -12.75
C GLY A 71 13.93 -4.52 -12.79
N LYS A 72 14.36 -5.19 -11.71
CA LYS A 72 14.32 -6.65 -11.61
C LYS A 72 12.86 -7.11 -11.63
N GLY A 73 12.50 -7.95 -12.59
CA GLY A 73 11.12 -8.41 -12.78
C GLY A 73 10.23 -7.45 -13.57
N SER A 74 10.79 -6.38 -14.15
CA SER A 74 10.04 -5.55 -15.12
C SER A 74 9.72 -6.36 -16.37
N HIS A 75 8.45 -6.42 -16.73
CA HIS A 75 7.98 -7.17 -17.91
C HIS A 75 8.14 -6.38 -19.20
N ARG A 76 8.19 -5.05 -19.10
CA ARG A 76 8.34 -4.14 -20.24
C ARG A 76 9.53 -3.21 -20.05
N LYS A 77 10.04 -2.67 -21.17
CA LYS A 77 11.18 -1.74 -21.14
C LYS A 77 10.79 -0.42 -20.47
N GLU A 78 9.58 0.05 -20.74
CA GLU A 78 8.99 1.26 -20.20
C GLU A 78 8.89 1.20 -18.67
N ASP A 79 8.61 0.01 -18.11
CA ASP A 79 8.59 -0.25 -16.67
C ASP A 79 9.99 -0.03 -16.07
N ALA A 80 11.03 -0.55 -16.73
CA ALA A 80 12.42 -0.36 -16.29
C ALA A 80 12.87 1.10 -16.38
N GLU A 81 12.44 1.83 -17.42
CA GLU A 81 12.72 3.26 -17.59
C GLU A 81 12.02 4.12 -16.52
N SER A 82 10.86 3.67 -16.03
CA SER A 82 10.07 4.38 -15.02
C SER A 82 10.60 4.25 -13.58
N ILE A 83 11.55 3.35 -13.30
CA ILE A 83 12.03 3.07 -11.94
C ILE A 83 12.56 4.32 -11.24
N GLY A 84 13.26 5.20 -11.96
CA GLY A 84 13.77 6.46 -11.41
C GLY A 84 12.64 7.39 -10.95
N ASN A 85 11.54 7.43 -11.70
CA ASN A 85 10.33 8.17 -11.35
C ASN A 85 9.61 7.51 -10.16
N CYS A 86 9.50 6.18 -10.15
CA CYS A 86 8.88 5.46 -9.04
C CYS A 86 9.60 5.66 -7.72
N ARG A 87 10.94 5.63 -7.72
CA ARG A 87 11.72 5.97 -6.52
C ARG A 87 11.40 7.39 -6.03
N GLN A 88 11.44 8.38 -6.91
CA GLN A 88 11.12 9.77 -6.56
C GLN A 88 9.72 9.92 -5.95
N LEU A 89 8.72 9.28 -6.57
CA LEU A 89 7.34 9.30 -6.08
C LEU A 89 7.23 8.67 -4.69
N VAL A 90 7.77 7.46 -4.50
CA VAL A 90 7.68 6.73 -3.24
C VAL A 90 8.41 7.47 -2.11
N PHE A 91 9.61 8.01 -2.38
CA PHE A 91 10.32 8.84 -1.40
C PHE A 91 9.54 10.11 -1.05
N ALA A 92 8.87 10.74 -2.00
CA ALA A 92 8.05 11.91 -1.72
C ALA A 92 6.87 11.58 -0.79
N PHE A 93 6.20 10.45 -1.01
CA PHE A 93 5.16 9.95 -0.09
C PHE A 93 5.73 9.60 1.29
N GLN A 94 6.83 8.84 1.34
CA GLN A 94 7.50 8.48 2.59
C GLN A 94 7.85 9.71 3.43
N ASN A 95 8.46 10.72 2.80
CA ASN A 95 8.86 11.96 3.46
C ASN A 95 7.64 12.74 3.96
N LYS A 96 6.59 12.87 3.13
CA LYS A 96 5.40 13.64 3.50
C LYS A 96 4.59 12.97 4.61
N LEU A 97 4.49 11.64 4.60
CA LEU A 97 3.91 10.87 5.71
C LEU A 97 4.75 11.02 6.99
N SER A 98 6.08 10.93 6.88
CA SER A 98 6.97 11.12 8.03
C SER A 98 6.84 12.52 8.63
N GLU A 99 6.74 13.56 7.80
CA GLU A 99 6.50 14.95 8.22
C GLU A 99 5.15 15.08 8.93
N HIS A 100 4.08 14.55 8.33
CA HIS A 100 2.73 14.63 8.87
C HIS A 100 2.62 13.99 10.27
N TYR A 101 3.36 12.90 10.51
CA TYR A 101 3.32 12.15 11.77
C TYR A 101 4.48 12.45 12.73
N ALA A 102 5.34 13.43 12.44
CA ALA A 102 6.55 13.72 13.23
C ALA A 102 6.27 14.09 14.69
N ASN A 103 5.12 14.72 14.97
CA ASN A 103 4.75 15.23 16.30
C ASN A 103 3.81 14.30 17.07
N ARG A 104 3.62 13.05 16.62
CA ARG A 104 2.81 12.08 17.37
C ARG A 104 3.54 11.57 18.62
N SER A 105 2.76 11.17 19.61
CA SER A 105 3.27 10.54 20.84
C SER A 105 3.94 9.19 20.56
N VAL A 106 3.49 8.48 19.52
CA VAL A 106 4.08 7.23 19.03
C VAL A 106 5.05 7.55 17.90
N GLN A 107 6.29 7.06 18.00
CA GLN A 107 7.26 7.20 16.93
C GLN A 107 6.89 6.29 15.75
N ILE A 108 6.50 6.88 14.62
CA ILE A 108 6.18 6.13 13.41
C ILE A 108 7.39 6.16 12.48
N ARG A 109 7.89 4.97 12.12
CA ARG A 109 9.02 4.81 11.18
C ARG A 109 8.52 4.31 9.85
N PHE A 110 8.66 5.12 8.80
CA PHE A 110 8.40 4.70 7.42
C PHE A 110 9.68 4.17 6.77
N GLU A 111 9.64 2.93 6.29
CA GLU A 111 10.77 2.26 5.65
C GLU A 111 10.38 1.79 4.25
N LEU A 112 11.17 2.20 3.24
CA LEU A 112 11.03 1.65 1.89
C LEU A 112 11.65 0.25 1.84
N VAL A 113 10.83 -0.74 1.51
CA VAL A 113 11.24 -2.12 1.33
C VAL A 113 11.36 -2.40 -0.17
N ASN A 114 12.44 -3.10 -0.55
CA ASN A 114 12.72 -3.47 -1.93
C ASN A 114 13.40 -4.84 -1.94
N ASN A 115 12.67 -5.87 -1.52
CA ASN A 115 13.13 -7.24 -1.62
C ASN A 115 12.85 -7.79 -3.04
N ASP A 116 12.94 -9.10 -3.20
CA ASP A 116 12.31 -9.74 -4.35
C ASP A 116 10.78 -9.84 -4.18
N ILE A 117 10.10 -10.06 -5.30
CA ILE A 117 8.64 -10.11 -5.39
C ILE A 117 8.01 -11.16 -4.45
N ILE A 118 8.70 -12.27 -4.16
CA ILE A 118 8.17 -13.34 -3.31
C ILE A 118 8.19 -12.87 -1.85
N ASN A 119 9.31 -12.30 -1.41
CA ASN A 119 9.43 -11.76 -0.06
C ASN A 119 8.51 -10.56 0.18
N ASP A 120 8.35 -9.67 -0.81
CA ASP A 120 7.41 -8.55 -0.72
C ASP A 120 5.95 -9.06 -0.66
N PHE A 121 5.61 -10.09 -1.44
CA PHE A 121 4.29 -10.72 -1.39
C PHE A 121 4.01 -11.36 -0.02
N ALA A 122 4.98 -12.13 0.50
CA ALA A 122 4.87 -12.75 1.82
C ALA A 122 4.71 -11.69 2.93
N LEU A 123 5.46 -10.59 2.86
CA LEU A 123 5.35 -9.50 3.83
C LEU A 123 3.94 -8.89 3.84
N MET A 124 3.30 -8.72 2.68
CA MET A 124 1.90 -8.25 2.61
C MET A 124 0.90 -9.29 3.11
N MET A 125 1.08 -10.57 2.77
CA MET A 125 0.18 -11.65 3.18
C MET A 125 0.12 -11.83 4.70
N TYR A 126 1.24 -11.64 5.38
CA TYR A 126 1.33 -11.82 6.83
C TYR A 126 1.28 -10.49 7.60
N ALA A 127 1.02 -9.37 6.91
CA ALA A 127 0.94 -8.08 7.55
C ALA A 127 -0.29 -8.01 8.50
N PRO A 128 -0.13 -7.59 9.76
CA PRO A 128 -1.27 -7.32 10.63
C PRO A 128 -2.16 -6.21 10.08
N ASN A 129 -1.55 -5.21 9.44
CA ASN A 129 -2.25 -4.14 8.74
C ASN A 129 -1.70 -4.01 7.32
N LEU A 130 -2.54 -4.19 6.30
CA LEU A 130 -2.18 -4.02 4.89
C LEU A 130 -2.99 -2.88 4.26
N VAL A 131 -2.30 -1.88 3.72
CA VAL A 131 -2.90 -0.76 2.99
C VAL A 131 -2.57 -0.89 1.51
N CYS A 132 -3.57 -1.18 0.70
CA CYS A 132 -3.39 -1.35 -0.74
C CYS A 132 -3.63 -0.04 -1.51
N GLY A 133 -2.82 0.23 -2.53
CA GLY A 133 -3.24 1.01 -3.71
C GLY A 133 -3.87 0.10 -4.77
N THR A 134 -4.32 0.66 -5.91
CA THR A 134 -4.92 -0.15 -6.99
C THR A 134 -3.89 -1.08 -7.62
N SER A 135 -3.95 -2.38 -7.29
CA SER A 135 -3.01 -3.36 -7.82
C SER A 135 -3.53 -4.77 -7.63
N THR A 136 -3.48 -5.59 -8.68
CA THR A 136 -3.77 -7.02 -8.56
C THR A 136 -2.78 -7.71 -7.63
N PHE A 137 -1.51 -7.28 -7.60
CA PHE A 137 -0.51 -7.84 -6.68
C PHE A 137 -0.92 -7.66 -5.21
N CYS A 138 -1.39 -6.47 -4.83
CA CYS A 138 -1.91 -6.23 -3.48
C CYS A 138 -3.24 -6.94 -3.23
N LEU A 139 -4.12 -7.03 -4.24
CA LEU A 139 -5.40 -7.74 -4.12
C LEU A 139 -5.18 -9.23 -3.78
N HIS A 140 -4.25 -9.90 -4.46
CA HIS A 140 -3.98 -11.30 -4.17
C HIS A 140 -3.41 -11.48 -2.75
N ALA A 141 -2.54 -10.56 -2.31
CA ALA A 141 -2.03 -10.58 -0.94
C ALA A 141 -3.14 -10.32 0.09
N ALA A 142 -4.05 -9.40 -0.19
CA ALA A 142 -5.23 -9.13 0.63
C ALA A 142 -6.10 -10.39 0.80
N LEU A 143 -6.49 -11.02 -0.31
CA LEU A 143 -7.27 -12.26 -0.29
C LEU A 143 -6.58 -13.39 0.46
N ALA A 144 -5.25 -13.42 0.43
CA ALA A 144 -4.43 -14.42 1.10
C ALA A 144 -4.01 -14.02 2.53
N ASN A 145 -4.50 -12.89 3.07
CA ASN A 145 -4.24 -12.42 4.43
C ASN A 145 -5.48 -12.67 5.33
N PRO A 146 -5.65 -13.89 5.89
CA PRO A 146 -6.89 -14.28 6.57
C PRO A 146 -7.09 -13.61 7.95
N TYR A 147 -6.04 -13.05 8.55
CA TYR A 147 -6.06 -12.57 9.94
C TYR A 147 -5.73 -11.09 10.09
N GLY A 148 -5.15 -10.47 9.07
CA GLY A 148 -4.83 -9.05 9.06
C GLY A 148 -6.05 -8.18 8.82
N ARG A 149 -5.91 -6.91 9.19
CA ARG A 149 -6.80 -5.82 8.77
C ARG A 149 -6.30 -5.30 7.43
N VAL A 150 -7.14 -5.35 6.41
CA VAL A 150 -6.75 -4.95 5.07
C VAL A 150 -7.63 -3.82 4.57
N PHE A 151 -7.02 -2.80 3.97
CA PHE A 151 -7.68 -1.62 3.44
C PHE A 151 -7.50 -1.58 1.93
N LEU A 152 -8.61 -1.72 1.21
CA LEU A 152 -8.67 -1.69 -0.26
C LEU A 152 -9.45 -0.45 -0.71
N PRO A 153 -8.98 0.32 -1.70
CA PRO A 153 -9.78 1.39 -2.30
C PRO A 153 -11.04 0.82 -2.98
N ASP A 154 -12.11 1.59 -3.13
CA ASP A 154 -13.35 1.18 -3.82
C ASP A 154 -13.28 1.24 -5.36
N LEU A 155 -12.08 1.34 -5.91
CA LEU A 155 -11.81 1.37 -7.34
C LEU A 155 -10.54 0.57 -7.64
N GLY A 156 -10.39 0.07 -8.86
CA GLY A 156 -9.21 -0.69 -9.29
C GLY A 156 -9.57 -1.97 -10.08
N PRO A 157 -8.68 -2.97 -10.12
CA PRO A 157 -8.92 -4.24 -10.81
C PRO A 157 -10.00 -5.10 -10.14
N TRP A 158 -10.45 -4.70 -8.96
CA TRP A 158 -11.53 -5.30 -8.20
C TRP A 158 -12.82 -4.47 -8.31
N ASP A 159 -13.01 -3.71 -9.37
CA ASP A 159 -14.28 -3.03 -9.65
C ASP A 159 -15.47 -4.02 -9.63
N PHE A 160 -15.22 -5.29 -9.97
CA PHE A 160 -16.17 -6.37 -9.72
C PHE A 160 -16.51 -6.53 -8.23
N LEU A 161 -15.52 -6.49 -7.33
CA LEU A 161 -15.77 -6.62 -5.90
C LEU A 161 -16.60 -5.46 -5.33
N THR A 162 -16.37 -4.25 -5.84
CA THR A 162 -17.10 -3.06 -5.38
C THR A 162 -18.52 -3.02 -5.92
N LYS A 163 -18.73 -3.42 -7.19
CA LYS A 163 -20.08 -3.58 -7.79
C LYS A 163 -20.91 -4.66 -7.11
N HIS A 164 -20.28 -5.70 -6.57
CA HIS A 164 -20.95 -6.82 -5.91
C HIS A 164 -20.72 -6.85 -4.40
N LEU A 165 -20.44 -5.69 -3.78
CA LEU A 165 -20.09 -5.60 -2.36
C LEU A 165 -21.09 -6.31 -1.45
N ASN A 166 -22.39 -6.14 -1.72
CA ASN A 166 -23.46 -6.80 -0.95
C ASN A 166 -23.41 -8.32 -1.06
N GLU A 167 -23.05 -8.86 -2.23
CA GLU A 167 -22.93 -10.30 -2.46
C GLU A 167 -21.65 -10.84 -1.83
N ILE A 168 -20.56 -10.09 -1.89
CA ILE A 168 -19.26 -10.45 -1.27
C ILE A 168 -19.33 -10.46 0.24
N VAL A 169 -20.00 -9.48 0.84
CA VAL A 169 -20.26 -9.45 2.29
C VAL A 169 -21.14 -10.64 2.70
N LYS A 170 -22.16 -10.98 1.89
CA LYS A 170 -23.03 -12.14 2.15
C LYS A 170 -22.34 -13.48 1.91
N SER A 171 -21.41 -13.56 0.96
CA SER A 171 -20.69 -14.79 0.58
C SER A 171 -19.37 -14.96 1.32
N ALA A 172 -18.98 -14.01 2.19
CA ALA A 172 -17.72 -14.01 2.94
C ALA A 172 -16.47 -14.13 2.05
N VAL A 173 -16.52 -13.64 0.81
CA VAL A 173 -15.36 -13.67 -0.12
C VAL A 173 -14.20 -12.83 0.42
N LEU A 174 -14.50 -11.74 1.14
CA LEU A 174 -13.53 -11.00 1.92
C LEU A 174 -13.75 -11.29 3.41
N PRO A 175 -12.67 -11.54 4.18
CA PRO A 175 -12.78 -11.64 5.64
C PRO A 175 -13.40 -10.36 6.23
N PRO A 176 -14.18 -10.44 7.32
CA PRO A 176 -14.79 -9.28 7.96
C PRO A 176 -13.78 -8.25 8.50
N THR A 177 -12.49 -8.62 8.58
CA THR A 177 -11.38 -7.73 8.92
C THR A 177 -10.98 -6.79 7.79
N HIS A 178 -11.50 -7.00 6.57
CA HIS A 178 -11.19 -6.19 5.39
C HIS A 178 -12.15 -5.02 5.26
N SER A 179 -11.61 -3.87 4.91
CA SER A 179 -12.33 -2.61 4.75
C SER A 179 -12.19 -2.09 3.32
N ILE A 180 -13.32 -1.81 2.68
CA ILE A 180 -13.35 -1.06 1.43
C ILE A 180 -13.42 0.44 1.76
N VAL A 181 -12.45 1.20 1.27
CA VAL A 181 -12.31 2.64 1.50
C VAL A 181 -12.88 3.40 0.30
N ARG A 182 -13.84 4.27 0.55
CA ARG A 182 -14.56 5.02 -0.49
C ARG A 182 -13.74 6.16 -1.09
N VAL A 183 -12.75 5.84 -1.91
CA VAL A 183 -11.83 6.83 -2.51
C VAL A 183 -12.47 7.55 -3.70
N GLU A 184 -13.40 6.91 -4.43
CA GLU A 184 -14.07 7.54 -5.56
C GLU A 184 -14.94 8.72 -5.11
N ALA A 185 -15.76 8.51 -4.07
CA ALA A 185 -16.62 9.55 -3.51
C ALA A 185 -15.85 10.74 -2.94
N ASN A 186 -14.60 10.54 -2.52
CA ASN A 186 -13.75 11.58 -1.94
C ASN A 186 -12.73 12.17 -2.92
N ASN A 187 -12.69 11.69 -4.17
CA ASN A 187 -11.67 12.04 -5.16
C ASN A 187 -10.22 11.84 -4.67
N TRP A 188 -9.96 10.82 -3.85
CA TRP A 188 -8.62 10.53 -3.30
C TRP A 188 -7.74 9.70 -4.25
N PHE A 189 -7.91 9.90 -5.55
CA PHE A 189 -7.18 9.19 -6.59
C PHE A 189 -6.91 10.09 -7.81
N LEU A 190 -5.97 9.66 -8.63
CA LEU A 190 -5.69 10.24 -9.94
C LEU A 190 -5.84 9.16 -11.00
N ARG A 191 -6.63 9.43 -12.04
CA ARG A 191 -6.76 8.54 -13.18
C ARG A 191 -5.45 8.54 -13.95
N THR A 192 -4.95 7.36 -14.29
CA THR A 192 -3.68 7.22 -15.01
C THR A 192 -3.74 7.78 -16.43
N ASN A 193 -4.93 7.78 -17.05
CA ASN A 193 -5.17 8.47 -18.32
C ASN A 193 -4.88 9.98 -18.22
N ASP A 194 -5.17 10.62 -17.09
CA ASP A 194 -4.87 12.04 -16.88
C ASP A 194 -3.35 12.27 -16.80
N ILE A 195 -2.60 11.32 -16.24
CA ILE A 195 -1.12 11.37 -16.19
C ILE A 195 -0.55 11.33 -17.61
N SER A 196 -1.08 10.46 -18.46
CA SER A 196 -0.64 10.31 -19.84
C SER A 196 -1.00 11.56 -20.67
N GLN A 197 -2.24 12.04 -20.57
CA GLN A 197 -2.73 13.24 -21.28
C GLN A 197 -1.96 14.50 -20.87
N ARG A 198 -1.67 14.67 -19.58
CA ARG A 198 -0.88 15.81 -19.05
C ARG A 198 0.63 15.62 -19.24
N GLN A 199 1.05 14.47 -19.78
CA GLN A 199 2.45 14.08 -19.94
C GLN A 199 3.26 14.18 -18.64
N TRP A 200 2.60 13.92 -17.52
CA TRP A 200 3.18 14.01 -16.19
C TRP A 200 4.20 12.91 -15.90
N HIS A 201 4.18 11.81 -16.66
CA HIS A 201 5.21 10.77 -16.61
C HIS A 201 6.58 11.22 -17.19
N LYS A 202 6.61 12.32 -17.97
CA LYS A 202 7.85 12.83 -18.57
C LYS A 202 8.72 13.52 -17.52
N ARG A 203 10.04 13.39 -17.66
CA ARG A 203 11.06 13.91 -16.72
C ARG A 203 10.86 15.40 -16.36
N GLY A 204 10.46 16.25 -17.31
CA GLY A 204 10.26 17.69 -17.06
C GLY A 204 9.01 18.02 -16.24
N ASN A 205 8.04 17.12 -16.18
CA ASN A 205 6.73 17.37 -15.56
C ASN A 205 6.44 16.46 -14.36
N PHE A 206 7.32 15.49 -14.07
CA PHE A 206 7.09 14.49 -13.03
C PHE A 206 6.94 15.08 -11.62
N SER A 207 7.62 16.19 -11.33
CA SER A 207 7.44 16.92 -10.08
C SER A 207 6.00 17.44 -9.89
N GLN A 208 5.31 17.81 -10.98
CA GLN A 208 3.92 18.27 -10.93
C GLN A 208 2.98 17.13 -10.53
N LEU A 209 3.24 15.91 -11.00
CA LEU A 209 2.50 14.72 -10.57
C LEU A 209 2.65 14.50 -9.06
N ILE A 210 3.88 14.56 -8.55
CA ILE A 210 4.16 14.41 -7.12
C ILE A 210 3.40 15.49 -6.34
N VAL A 211 3.50 16.76 -6.73
CA VAL A 211 2.80 17.86 -6.07
C VAL A 211 1.29 17.64 -6.06
N TYR A 212 0.71 17.20 -7.17
CA TYR A 212 -0.72 16.90 -7.26
C TYR A 212 -1.11 15.81 -6.24
N LEU A 213 -0.41 14.68 -6.26
CA LEU A 213 -0.71 13.53 -5.40
C LEU A 213 -0.53 13.82 -3.92
N LEU A 214 0.37 14.74 -3.56
CA LEU A 214 0.61 15.12 -2.16
C LEU A 214 -0.32 16.23 -1.65
N SER A 215 -1.03 16.95 -2.53
CA SER A 215 -1.91 18.07 -2.17
C SER A 215 -3.41 17.74 -2.25
N HIS A 216 -3.78 16.73 -3.03
CA HIS A 216 -5.16 16.31 -3.22
C HIS A 216 -5.49 15.09 -2.36
#